data_AF-A0A6N7R514-F1
#
_entry.id   AF-A0A6N7R514-F1
#
_cell.length_a   1.000
_cell.length_b   1.000
_cell.length_c   1.000
_cell.angle_alpha   90.00
_cell.angle_beta   90.00
_cell.angle_gamma   90.00
#
_symmetry.space_group_name_H-M   'P 1'
#
loop_
_entity.id
_entity.type
_entity.pdbx_description
1 polymer ?
#
loop_
_entity_poly.entity_id
_entity_poly.type
_entity_poly.pdbx_seq_one_letter_code
_entity_poly.pdbx_strand_id
1 'polypeptide(L)'
;MEMVLMEEERKQTIINEINYWKTHQLLPNQYCDFLLALYTEGEGLSEKNKETKQTPYYLLFYFLDTLLILLPFFIFQFTDNLLVQIIGIVLTLCIAFAMMKIFSRHSGLQNSFAVMIFFVVFLFATVLWMNNHIKLAWITYLWIFINSISWITFGKLQKQFFLQVAGVFILIILIIMLGFHYF
;
A
#
# COMPACT_ATOMS: atom_id res chain seq x y z
N MET A 1 42.92 -34.98 -16.26
CA MET A 1 42.87 -33.50 -16.28
C MET A 1 41.96 -33.01 -17.40
N GLU A 2 42.13 -33.51 -18.62
CA GLU A 2 41.29 -33.17 -19.80
C GLU A 2 39.80 -33.54 -19.65
N MET A 3 39.47 -34.65 -18.98
CA MET A 3 38.06 -35.05 -18.73
C MET A 3 37.31 -34.12 -17.75
N VAL A 4 38.00 -33.48 -16.81
CA VAL A 4 37.37 -32.60 -15.81
C VAL A 4 37.00 -31.26 -16.43
N LEU A 5 37.81 -30.76 -17.38
CA LEU A 5 37.53 -29.52 -18.10
C LEU A 5 36.30 -29.64 -19.02
N MET A 6 36.13 -30.80 -19.66
CA MET A 6 35.00 -31.07 -20.56
C MET A 6 33.65 -31.15 -19.81
N GLU A 7 33.68 -31.56 -18.55
CA GLU A 7 32.48 -31.64 -17.70
C GLU A 7 32.05 -30.25 -17.22
N GLU A 8 33.00 -29.37 -16.90
CA GLU A 8 32.74 -27.97 -16.53
C GLU A 8 32.19 -27.12 -17.70
N GLU A 9 32.70 -27.32 -18.93
CA GLU A 9 32.16 -26.64 -20.11
C GLU A 9 30.70 -27.03 -20.40
N ARG A 10 30.37 -28.32 -20.23
CA ARG A 10 29.01 -28.83 -20.36
C ARG A 10 28.09 -28.28 -19.27
N LYS A 11 28.57 -28.22 -18.02
CA LYS A 11 27.85 -27.62 -16.88
C LYS A 11 27.51 -26.15 -17.14
N GLN A 12 28.47 -25.37 -17.64
CA GLN A 12 28.24 -23.96 -18.01
C GLN A 12 27.23 -23.80 -19.15
N THR A 13 27.28 -24.68 -20.14
CA THR A 13 26.32 -24.66 -21.26
C THR A 13 24.89 -24.90 -20.77
N ILE A 14 24.70 -25.88 -19.87
CA ILE A 14 23.39 -26.20 -19.27
C ILE A 14 22.87 -25.03 -18.42
N ILE A 15 23.73 -24.37 -17.63
CA ILE A 15 23.35 -23.20 -16.82
C ILE A 15 22.86 -22.05 -17.71
N ASN A 16 23.50 -21.83 -18.87
CA ASN A 16 23.09 -20.80 -19.82
C ASN A 16 21.71 -21.09 -20.44
N GLU A 17 21.43 -22.35 -20.77
CA GLU A 17 20.12 -22.77 -21.29
C GLU A 17 19.01 -22.60 -20.25
N ILE A 18 19.24 -22.97 -18.99
CA ILE A 18 18.25 -22.80 -17.92
C ILE A 18 17.94 -21.30 -17.70
N ASN A 19 18.95 -20.44 -17.77
CA ASN A 19 18.76 -18.98 -17.71
C ASN A 19 17.98 -18.45 -18.91
N TYR A 20 18.20 -18.99 -20.10
CA TYR A 20 17.40 -18.68 -21.29
C TYR A 20 15.93 -19.08 -21.11
N TRP A 21 15.66 -20.28 -20.59
CA TRP A 21 14.29 -20.72 -20.30
C TRP A 21 13.59 -19.86 -19.24
N LYS A 22 14.31 -19.45 -18.20
CA LYS A 22 13.79 -18.57 -17.14
C LYS A 22 13.45 -17.17 -17.65
N THR A 23 14.31 -16.59 -18.49
CA THR A 23 14.09 -15.25 -19.07
C THR A 23 12.94 -15.21 -20.07
N HIS A 24 12.71 -16.30 -20.81
CA HIS A 24 11.65 -16.40 -21.81
C HIS A 24 10.38 -17.11 -21.29
N GLN A 25 10.31 -17.40 -19.98
CA GLN A 25 9.17 -18.06 -19.33
C GLN A 25 8.76 -19.40 -19.98
N LEU A 26 9.74 -20.12 -20.56
CA LEU A 26 9.51 -21.43 -21.17
C LEU A 26 9.26 -22.52 -20.11
N LEU A 27 9.70 -22.26 -18.87
CA LEU A 27 9.50 -23.11 -17.70
C LEU A 27 9.11 -22.25 -16.49
N PRO A 28 8.26 -22.75 -15.57
CA PRO A 28 7.94 -22.03 -14.35
C PRO A 28 9.19 -21.79 -13.49
N ASN A 29 9.31 -20.59 -12.90
CA ASN A 29 10.51 -20.12 -12.19
C ASN A 29 11.03 -21.10 -11.14
N GLN A 30 10.13 -21.73 -10.38
CA GLN A 30 10.48 -22.68 -9.33
C GLN A 30 11.29 -23.89 -9.85
N TYR A 31 11.02 -24.34 -11.08
CA TYR A 31 11.78 -25.44 -11.70
C TYR A 31 13.15 -24.98 -12.20
N CYS A 32 13.24 -23.78 -12.79
CA CYS A 32 14.52 -23.21 -13.16
C CYS A 32 15.42 -23.00 -11.94
N ASP A 33 14.86 -22.56 -10.82
CA ASP A 33 15.59 -22.36 -9.56
C ASP A 33 16.10 -23.68 -8.98
N PHE A 34 15.28 -24.74 -9.03
CA PHE A 34 15.71 -26.09 -8.64
C PHE A 34 16.86 -26.61 -9.51
N LEU A 35 16.75 -26.48 -10.84
CA LEU A 35 17.79 -26.93 -11.78
C LEU A 35 19.09 -26.13 -11.62
N LEU A 36 19.00 -24.81 -11.45
CA LEU A 36 20.17 -23.97 -11.20
C LEU A 36 20.86 -24.35 -9.89
N ALA A 37 20.11 -24.60 -8.82
CA ALA A 37 20.68 -25.05 -7.54
C ALA A 37 21.40 -26.41 -7.68
N LEU A 38 20.83 -27.33 -8.48
CA LEU A 38 21.41 -28.64 -8.74
C LEU A 38 22.71 -28.56 -9.55
N TYR A 39 22.70 -27.80 -10.65
CA TYR A 39 23.86 -27.69 -11.56
C TYR A 39 24.93 -26.73 -11.07
N THR A 40 24.62 -25.89 -10.10
CA THR A 40 25.63 -25.02 -9.47
C THR A 40 26.11 -25.56 -8.13
N GLU A 41 25.67 -26.77 -7.74
CA GLU A 41 26.04 -27.43 -6.47
C GLU A 41 25.84 -26.52 -5.25
N GLY A 42 24.88 -25.60 -5.31
CA GLY A 42 24.63 -24.59 -4.28
C GLY A 42 25.58 -23.38 -4.30
N GLU A 43 26.64 -23.36 -5.12
CA GLU A 43 27.59 -22.24 -5.21
C GLU A 43 27.15 -21.13 -6.18
N GLY A 44 26.16 -21.37 -7.04
CA GLY A 44 25.76 -20.45 -8.11
C GLY A 44 24.43 -19.72 -7.92
N LEU A 45 23.90 -19.63 -6.69
CA LEU A 45 22.79 -18.72 -6.38
C LEU A 45 23.27 -17.33 -5.93
N SER A 46 24.46 -16.89 -6.36
CA SER A 46 25.01 -15.57 -5.98
C SER A 46 24.41 -14.39 -6.78
N GLU A 47 23.78 -14.61 -7.94
CA GLU A 47 23.30 -13.49 -8.77
C GLU A 47 21.93 -13.75 -9.39
N LYS A 48 20.85 -13.65 -8.59
CA LYS A 48 19.57 -13.02 -8.99
C LYS A 48 18.44 -13.19 -7.99
N ASN A 49 18.65 -13.91 -6.89
CA ASN A 49 17.86 -13.65 -5.70
C ASN A 49 18.42 -12.39 -5.05
N LYS A 50 18.13 -11.24 -5.68
CA LYS A 50 17.74 -10.07 -4.90
C LYS A 50 16.45 -10.47 -4.18
N GLU A 51 16.54 -11.36 -3.20
CA GLU A 51 15.85 -11.10 -1.95
C GLU A 51 16.30 -9.70 -1.61
N THR A 52 15.45 -8.75 -1.97
CA THR A 52 15.62 -7.37 -1.55
C THR A 52 15.89 -7.49 -0.07
N LYS A 53 17.14 -7.22 0.33
CA LYS A 53 17.44 -6.87 1.71
C LYS A 53 16.56 -5.67 1.92
N GLN A 54 15.35 -5.94 2.38
CA GLN A 54 14.33 -4.98 2.67
C GLN A 54 14.93 -4.24 3.87
N THR A 55 15.71 -3.22 3.54
CA THR A 55 16.36 -2.35 4.50
C THR A 55 15.24 -1.73 5.34
N PRO A 56 15.31 -1.71 6.67
CA PRO A 56 14.18 -1.39 7.56
C PRO A 56 13.52 -0.02 7.36
N TYR A 57 14.03 0.81 6.44
CA TYR A 57 13.50 2.11 6.08
C TYR A 57 12.05 2.06 5.56
N TYR A 58 11.63 1.03 4.80
CA TYR A 58 10.25 0.96 4.29
C TYR A 58 9.24 0.77 5.44
N LEU A 59 9.57 -0.05 6.45
CA LEU A 59 8.73 -0.20 7.64
C LEU A 59 8.57 1.12 8.38
N LEU A 60 9.65 1.91 8.46
CA LEU A 60 9.61 3.24 9.04
C LEU A 60 8.68 4.18 8.26
N PHE A 61 8.73 4.16 6.92
CA PHE A 61 7.81 4.95 6.09
C PHE A 61 6.35 4.52 6.27
N TYR A 62 6.05 3.22 6.28
CA TYR A 62 4.69 2.72 6.55
C TYR A 62 4.21 3.11 7.96
N PHE A 63 5.10 3.04 8.96
CA PHE A 63 4.80 3.44 10.32
C PHE A 63 4.49 4.94 10.41
N LEU A 64 5.31 5.79 9.78
CA LEU A 64 5.08 7.23 9.74
C LEU A 64 3.78 7.60 9.03
N ASP A 65 3.47 6.95 7.90
CA ASP A 65 2.23 7.21 7.16
C ASP A 65 1.00 6.80 7.98
N THR A 66 1.07 5.66 8.68
CA THR A 66 -0.02 5.21 9.58
C THR A 66 -0.19 6.14 10.78
N LEU A 67 0.90 6.67 11.33
CA LEU A 67 0.87 7.62 12.44
C LEU A 67 0.10 8.90 12.07
N LEU A 68 0.05 9.26 10.79
CA LEU A 68 -0.66 10.43 10.31
C LEU A 68 -2.17 10.39 10.57
N ILE A 69 -2.76 9.20 10.71
CA ILE A 69 -4.18 9.02 11.06
C ILE A 69 -4.51 9.60 12.44
N LEU A 70 -3.55 9.64 13.36
CA LEU A 70 -3.75 10.17 14.72
C LEU A 70 -3.69 11.70 14.77
N LEU A 71 -3.08 12.35 13.76
CA LEU A 71 -2.85 13.80 13.79
C LEU A 71 -4.16 14.61 13.86
N PRO A 72 -5.20 14.33 13.06
CA PRO A 72 -6.47 15.02 13.16
C PRO A 72 -7.08 14.90 14.56
N PHE A 73 -7.04 13.71 15.16
CA PHE A 73 -7.57 13.50 16.51
C PHE A 73 -6.87 14.39 17.54
N PHE A 74 -5.54 14.43 17.51
CA PHE A 74 -4.77 15.27 18.43
C PHE A 74 -5.06 16.76 18.23
N ILE A 75 -5.16 17.24 16.97
CA ILE A 75 -5.46 18.64 16.69
C ILE A 75 -6.81 19.06 17.29
N PHE A 76 -7.83 18.23 17.15
CA PHE A 76 -9.15 18.51 17.72
C PHE A 76 -9.17 18.41 19.25
N GLN A 77 -8.39 17.51 19.85
CA GLN A 77 -8.36 17.34 21.30
C GLN A 77 -7.57 18.45 22.02
N PHE A 78 -6.52 18.98 21.41
CA PHE A 78 -5.62 19.95 22.04
C PHE A 78 -5.99 21.41 21.75
N THR A 79 -6.86 21.68 20.77
CA THR A 79 -7.13 23.05 20.36
C THR A 79 -8.59 23.25 20.00
N ASP A 80 -9.24 24.20 20.68
CA ASP A 80 -10.61 24.64 20.39
C ASP A 80 -10.68 25.76 19.33
N ASN A 81 -9.54 26.35 18.98
CA ASN A 81 -9.48 27.43 18.00
C ASN A 81 -9.70 26.91 16.57
N LEU A 82 -10.79 27.35 15.94
CA LEU A 82 -11.19 26.98 14.58
C LEU A 82 -10.08 27.19 13.54
N LEU A 83 -9.35 28.31 13.60
CA LEU A 83 -8.32 28.62 12.60
C LEU A 83 -7.16 27.62 12.69
N VAL A 84 -6.74 27.28 13.90
CA VAL A 84 -5.67 26.30 14.14
C VAL A 84 -6.11 24.90 13.71
N GLN A 85 -7.36 24.53 13.98
CA GLN A 85 -7.92 23.25 13.50
C GLN A 85 -7.89 23.16 11.98
N ILE A 86 -8.36 24.19 11.26
CA ILE A 86 -8.38 24.20 9.79
C ILE A 86 -6.96 24.12 9.23
N ILE A 87 -6.05 24.95 9.72
CA ILE A 87 -4.64 24.94 9.28
C ILE A 87 -4.01 23.58 9.55
N GLY A 88 -4.27 23.00 10.72
CA GLY A 88 -3.76 21.67 11.10
C GLY A 88 -4.28 20.56 10.18
N ILE A 89 -5.58 20.54 9.88
CA ILE A 89 -6.18 19.57 8.95
C ILE A 89 -5.56 19.71 7.56
N VAL A 90 -5.48 20.94 7.03
CA VAL A 90 -4.90 21.21 5.71
C VAL A 90 -3.43 20.75 5.67
N LEU A 91 -2.65 21.06 6.70
CA LEU A 91 -1.26 20.61 6.79
C LEU A 91 -1.16 19.08 6.81
N THR A 92 -2.01 18.41 7.59
CA THR A 92 -2.07 16.94 7.65
C THR A 92 -2.35 16.34 6.28
N LEU A 93 -3.32 16.89 5.54
CA LEU A 93 -3.67 16.43 4.20
C LEU A 93 -2.55 16.70 3.19
N CYS A 94 -1.88 17.84 3.29
CA CYS A 94 -0.70 18.13 2.46
C CYS A 94 0.43 17.12 2.70
N ILE A 95 0.68 16.74 3.95
CA ILE A 95 1.68 15.71 4.30
C ILE A 95 1.25 14.35 3.74
N ALA A 96 -0.01 13.96 3.91
CA ALA A 96 -0.54 12.69 3.38
C ALA A 96 -0.40 12.62 1.85
N PHE A 97 -0.70 13.74 1.16
CA PHE A 97 -0.54 13.83 -0.29
C PHE A 97 0.94 13.77 -0.72
N ALA A 98 1.83 14.42 0.03
CA ALA A 98 3.27 14.33 -0.21
C ALA A 98 3.79 12.90 -0.04
N MET A 99 3.35 12.19 1.00
CA MET A 99 3.66 10.77 1.22
C MET A 99 3.16 9.91 0.06
N MET A 100 1.91 10.09 -0.39
CA MET A 100 1.39 9.40 -1.57
C MET A 100 2.28 9.59 -2.80
N LYS A 101 2.75 10.82 -3.07
CA LYS A 101 3.62 11.11 -4.22
C LYS A 101 5.01 10.47 -4.08
N ILE A 102 5.55 10.41 -2.87
CA ILE A 102 6.84 9.74 -2.58
C ILE A 102 6.69 8.23 -2.81
N PHE A 103 5.63 7.62 -2.29
CA PHE A 103 5.34 6.20 -2.47
C PHE A 103 5.11 5.84 -3.94
N SER A 104 4.43 6.69 -4.71
CA SER A 104 4.25 6.48 -6.15
C SER A 104 5.56 6.56 -6.96
N ARG A 105 6.62 7.20 -6.43
CA ARG A 105 7.93 7.32 -7.12
C ARG A 105 8.88 6.17 -6.81
N HIS A 106 8.72 5.50 -5.66
CA HIS A 106 9.58 4.40 -5.25
C HIS A 106 8.95 3.05 -5.63
N SER A 107 9.55 2.34 -6.59
CA SER A 107 9.06 1.05 -7.11
C SER A 107 8.99 -0.09 -6.09
N GLY A 108 9.62 0.07 -4.92
CA GLY A 108 9.57 -0.90 -3.81
C GLY A 108 8.42 -0.69 -2.81
N LEU A 109 7.68 0.42 -2.90
CA LEU A 109 6.59 0.74 -1.98
C LEU A 109 5.23 0.48 -2.63
N GLN A 110 4.29 -0.06 -1.85
CA GLN A 110 2.93 -0.30 -2.31
C GLN A 110 2.16 1.03 -2.32
N ASN A 111 2.08 1.65 -3.49
CA ASN A 111 1.33 2.90 -3.71
C ASN A 111 -0.12 2.81 -3.20
N SER A 112 -0.73 1.62 -3.30
CA SER A 112 -2.08 1.33 -2.81
C SER A 112 -2.30 1.69 -1.33
N PHE A 113 -1.28 1.51 -0.49
CA PHE A 113 -1.37 1.76 0.94
C PHE A 113 -1.43 3.26 1.26
N ALA A 114 -0.53 4.05 0.69
CA ALA A 114 -0.49 5.51 0.91
C ALA A 114 -1.75 6.19 0.35
N VAL A 115 -2.28 5.70 -0.77
CA VAL A 115 -3.58 6.15 -1.29
C VAL A 115 -4.69 5.88 -0.29
N MET A 116 -4.74 4.67 0.28
CA MET A 116 -5.75 4.30 1.27
C MET A 116 -5.67 5.19 2.53
N ILE A 117 -4.46 5.41 3.06
CA ILE A 117 -4.26 6.27 4.23
C ILE A 117 -4.72 7.69 3.96
N PHE A 118 -4.36 8.27 2.81
CA PHE A 118 -4.83 9.61 2.45
C PHE A 118 -6.35 9.73 2.50
N PHE A 119 -7.06 8.76 1.91
CA PHE A 119 -8.52 8.74 1.91
C PHE A 119 -9.10 8.57 3.33
N VAL A 120 -8.52 7.69 4.15
CA VAL A 120 -8.90 7.51 5.56
C VAL A 120 -8.70 8.79 6.37
N VAL A 121 -7.54 9.43 6.25
CA VAL A 121 -7.23 10.71 6.92
C VAL A 121 -8.19 11.79 6.48
N PHE A 122 -8.51 11.87 5.18
CA PHE A 122 -9.48 12.81 4.64
C PHE A 122 -10.87 12.62 5.23
N LEU A 123 -11.38 11.38 5.22
CA LEU A 123 -12.67 11.06 5.82
C LEU A 123 -12.69 11.39 7.31
N PHE A 124 -11.67 10.95 8.06
CA PHE A 124 -11.62 11.12 9.50
C PHE A 124 -11.53 12.60 9.90
N ALA A 125 -10.66 13.38 9.27
CA ALA A 125 -10.51 14.81 9.54
C ALA A 125 -11.78 15.59 9.22
N THR A 126 -12.43 15.30 8.08
CA THR A 126 -13.66 15.99 7.68
C THR A 126 -14.85 15.62 8.57
N VAL A 127 -14.96 14.35 9.00
CA VAL A 127 -15.99 13.91 9.95
C VAL A 127 -15.82 14.59 11.31
N LEU A 128 -14.60 14.67 11.85
CA LEU A 128 -14.33 15.39 13.10
C LEU A 128 -14.73 16.86 13.01
N TRP A 129 -14.38 17.51 11.89
CA TRP A 129 -14.74 18.90 11.66
C TRP A 129 -16.25 19.11 11.59
N MET A 130 -16.97 18.26 10.83
CA MET A 130 -18.42 18.33 10.72
C MET A 130 -19.11 18.09 12.07
N ASN A 131 -18.66 17.09 12.82
CA ASN A 131 -19.28 16.76 14.11
C ASN A 131 -19.09 17.88 15.13
N ASN A 132 -17.90 18.48 15.19
CA ASN A 132 -17.62 19.56 16.14
C ASN A 132 -18.35 20.88 15.81
N HIS A 133 -18.43 21.25 14.53
CA HIS A 133 -18.91 22.56 14.11
C HIS A 133 -20.36 22.57 13.62
N ILE A 134 -20.76 21.58 12.82
CA ILE A 134 -22.11 21.52 12.23
C ILE A 134 -23.10 20.85 13.19
N LYS A 135 -22.65 19.82 13.92
CA LYS A 135 -23.45 19.05 14.90
C LYS A 135 -24.76 18.44 14.36
N LEU A 136 -24.93 18.41 13.03
CA LEU A 136 -26.07 17.77 12.36
C LEU A 136 -25.66 16.38 11.86
N ALA A 137 -26.12 15.35 12.57
CA ALA A 137 -25.77 13.95 12.28
C ALA A 137 -26.09 13.55 10.83
N TRP A 138 -27.21 14.02 10.29
CA TRP A 138 -27.64 13.73 8.91
C TRP A 138 -26.66 14.21 7.86
N ILE A 139 -26.07 15.40 8.07
CA ILE A 139 -25.06 15.95 7.15
C ILE A 139 -23.79 15.09 7.20
N THR A 140 -23.38 14.66 8.39
CA THR A 140 -22.25 13.75 8.56
C THR A 140 -22.50 12.39 7.89
N TYR A 141 -23.70 11.82 8.00
CA TYR A 141 -24.05 10.56 7.33
C TYR A 141 -24.03 10.69 5.80
N LEU A 142 -24.60 11.76 5.25
CA LEU A 142 -24.53 12.05 3.82
C LEU A 142 -23.08 12.23 3.34
N TRP A 143 -22.24 12.87 4.15
CA TRP A 143 -20.83 13.05 3.82
C TRP A 143 -20.05 11.73 3.79
N ILE A 144 -20.29 10.84 4.75
CA ILE A 144 -19.70 9.50 4.78
C ILE A 144 -20.14 8.70 3.55
N PHE A 145 -21.41 8.78 3.17
CA PHE A 145 -21.95 8.12 1.98
C PHE A 145 -21.24 8.57 0.69
N ILE A 146 -21.12 9.88 0.48
CA ILE A 146 -20.44 10.46 -0.69
C ILE A 146 -18.95 10.05 -0.73
N ASN A 147 -18.29 10.03 0.43
CA ASN A 147 -16.89 9.58 0.52
C ASN A 147 -16.75 8.10 0.17
N SER A 148 -17.60 7.24 0.74
CA SER A 148 -17.58 5.80 0.44
C SER A 148 -17.76 5.52 -1.05
N ILE A 149 -18.71 6.19 -1.72
CA ILE A 149 -18.89 6.09 -3.17
C ILE A 149 -17.64 6.58 -3.93
N SER A 150 -17.04 7.68 -3.48
CA SER A 150 -15.79 8.20 -4.08
C SER A 150 -14.65 7.18 -3.98
N TRP A 151 -14.54 6.44 -2.87
CA TRP A 151 -13.49 5.42 -2.72
C TRP A 151 -13.72 4.23 -3.66
N ILE A 152 -14.97 3.80 -3.82
CA ILE A 152 -15.34 2.70 -4.72
C ILE A 152 -15.07 3.10 -6.18
N THR A 153 -15.50 4.30 -6.58
CA THR A 153 -15.27 4.79 -7.95
C THR A 153 -13.77 5.00 -8.22
N PHE A 154 -13.05 5.70 -7.35
CA PHE A 154 -11.60 5.92 -7.51
C PHE A 154 -10.81 4.62 -7.48
N GLY A 155 -11.18 3.69 -6.59
CA GLY A 155 -10.60 2.36 -6.52
C GLY A 155 -10.83 1.55 -7.79
N LYS A 156 -11.98 1.70 -8.46
CA LYS A 156 -12.26 1.06 -9.76
C LYS A 156 -11.42 1.67 -10.87
N LEU A 157 -11.29 3.00 -10.92
CA LEU A 157 -10.47 3.70 -11.91
C LEU A 157 -8.98 3.32 -11.80
N GLN A 158 -8.45 3.25 -10.57
CA GLN A 158 -7.05 2.95 -10.31
C GLN A 158 -6.74 1.44 -10.17
N LYS A 159 -7.73 0.57 -10.42
CA LYS A 159 -7.64 -0.91 -10.23
C LYS A 159 -7.16 -1.32 -8.82
N GLN A 160 -7.46 -0.50 -7.81
CA GLN A 160 -7.10 -0.74 -6.41
C GLN A 160 -8.22 -1.49 -5.69
N PHE A 161 -8.10 -2.83 -5.62
CA PHE A 161 -9.12 -3.67 -4.99
C PHE A 161 -9.33 -3.35 -3.49
N PHE A 162 -8.25 -3.13 -2.75
CA PHE A 162 -8.31 -2.82 -1.32
C PHE A 162 -9.13 -1.56 -1.00
N LEU A 163 -8.97 -0.50 -1.80
CA LEU A 163 -9.71 0.75 -1.60
C LEU A 163 -11.21 0.56 -1.86
N GLN A 164 -11.58 -0.27 -2.83
CA GLN A 164 -12.98 -0.61 -3.11
C GLN A 164 -13.60 -1.37 -1.94
N VAL A 165 -12.91 -2.41 -1.44
CA VAL A 165 -13.37 -3.19 -0.29
C VAL A 165 -13.54 -2.31 0.94
N ALA A 166 -12.57 -1.44 1.24
CA ALA A 166 -12.67 -0.50 2.35
C ALA A 166 -13.87 0.46 2.20
N GLY A 167 -14.10 0.98 0.99
CA GLY A 167 -15.27 1.82 0.70
C GLY A 167 -16.60 1.09 0.97
N VAL A 168 -16.72 -0.16 0.51
CA VAL A 168 -17.91 -1.01 0.77
C VAL A 168 -18.08 -1.28 2.26
N PHE A 169 -17.01 -1.57 2.98
CA PHE A 169 -17.06 -1.76 4.44
C PHE A 169 -17.61 -0.52 5.16
N ILE A 170 -17.13 0.67 4.81
CA ILE A 170 -17.63 1.93 5.38
C ILE A 170 -19.11 2.13 5.06
N LEU A 171 -19.55 1.75 3.85
CA LEU A 171 -20.95 1.83 3.44
C LEU A 171 -21.84 0.92 4.29
N ILE A 172 -21.40 -0.32 4.54
CA ILE A 172 -22.10 -1.28 5.40
C ILE A 172 -22.23 -0.73 6.83
N ILE A 173 -21.14 -0.19 7.38
CA ILE A 173 -21.14 0.42 8.71
C ILE A 173 -22.12 1.59 8.78
N LEU A 174 -22.17 2.42 7.73
CA LEU A 174 -23.11 3.54 7.66
C LEU A 174 -24.57 3.06 7.66
N ILE A 175 -24.90 2.00 6.91
CA ILE A 175 -26.25 1.42 6.89
C ILE A 175 -26.64 0.93 8.28
N ILE A 176 -25.72 0.23 8.96
CA ILE A 176 -25.95 -0.26 10.32
C ILE A 176 -26.19 0.90 11.28
N MET A 177 -25.35 1.95 11.24
CA MET A 177 -25.55 3.14 12.08
C MET A 177 -26.89 3.83 11.82
N LEU A 178 -27.30 3.97 10.55
CA LEU A 178 -28.60 4.53 10.21
C LEU A 178 -29.74 3.66 10.74
N GLY A 179 -29.64 2.34 10.60
CA GLY A 179 -30.65 1.40 11.12
C GLY A 179 -30.87 1.54 12.63
N PHE A 180 -29.80 1.69 13.41
CA PHE A 180 -29.89 1.93 14.86
C PHE A 180 -30.38 3.33 15.24
N HIS A 181 -30.18 4.35 14.40
CA HIS A 181 -30.63 5.70 14.74
C HIS A 181 -32.16 5.86 14.67
N TYR A 182 -32.82 5.07 13.80
CA TYR A 182 -34.26 5.14 13.59
C TYR A 182 -35.08 4.16 14.45
N PHE A 183 -34.43 3.22 15.13
CA PHE A 183 -35.06 2.25 16.03
C PHE A 183 -34.87 2.68 17.48
#